data_AF-A0A507SUV2-F1
#
_entry.id   AF-A0A507SUV2-F1
#
_cell.length_a   1.000
_cell.length_b   1.000
_cell.length_c   1.000
_cell.angle_alpha   90.00
_cell.angle_beta   90.00
_cell.angle_gamma   90.00
#
_symmetry.space_group_name_H-M   'P 1'
#
loop_
_entity.id
_entity.type
_entity.pdbx_description
1 polymer ?
#
loop_
_entity_poly.entity_id
_entity_poly.type
_entity_poly.pdbx_seq_one_letter_code
_entity_poly.pdbx_strand_id
1 'polypeptide(L)'
;MSILELDFNEEINNVVSNPDLVDKKIKQKIKFAEFWFLIAIVVNFGLGMLFLTRGAEVGWIIGLSILTVVSVLLYLHCAFRFFAWFFYKKSIKLIREGNNDLGLKSYKKYKFFSFDWTSLKKHKSNVK
;
A
#
# COMPACT_ATOMS: atom_id res chain seq x y z
N MET A 1 4.65 -25.37 -3.35
CA MET A 1 3.85 -24.17 -3.63
C MET A 1 4.11 -23.13 -2.54
N SER A 2 4.43 -21.89 -2.91
CA SER A 2 4.65 -20.80 -1.93
C SER A 2 3.32 -20.22 -1.43
N ILE A 3 3.31 -19.59 -0.24
CA ILE A 3 2.11 -18.91 0.29
C ILE A 3 1.62 -17.85 -0.71
N LEU A 4 2.56 -17.15 -1.35
CA LEU A 4 2.29 -16.20 -2.43
C LEU A 4 1.56 -16.83 -3.63
N GLU A 5 1.96 -18.03 -4.06
CA GLU A 5 1.30 -18.74 -5.17
C GLU A 5 -0.11 -19.22 -4.79
N LEU A 6 -0.32 -19.64 -3.55
CA LEU A 6 -1.65 -20.02 -3.03
C LEU A 6 -2.60 -18.81 -3.04
N ASP A 7 -2.17 -17.70 -2.43
CA ASP A 7 -2.91 -16.43 -2.43
C ASP A 7 -3.21 -15.93 -3.85
N PHE A 8 -2.27 -16.09 -4.77
CA PHE A 8 -2.43 -15.65 -6.16
C PHE A 8 -3.44 -16.52 -6.91
N ASN A 9 -3.41 -17.84 -6.73
CA ASN A 9 -4.37 -18.75 -7.35
C ASN A 9 -5.78 -18.54 -6.82
N GLU A 10 -5.93 -18.26 -5.52
CA GLU A 10 -7.22 -17.85 -4.95
C GLU A 10 -7.72 -16.55 -5.60
N GLU A 11 -6.82 -15.59 -5.82
CA GLU A 11 -7.18 -14.34 -6.47
C GLU A 11 -7.56 -14.54 -7.95
N ILE A 12 -6.88 -15.43 -8.69
CA ILE A 12 -7.29 -15.82 -10.05
C ILE A 12 -8.72 -16.37 -10.04
N ASN A 13 -9.03 -17.30 -9.13
CA ASN A 13 -10.38 -17.86 -9.00
C ASN A 13 -11.41 -16.77 -8.68
N ASN A 14 -11.06 -15.80 -7.84
CA ASN A 14 -11.94 -14.67 -7.52
C ASN A 14 -12.18 -13.74 -8.72
N VAL A 15 -11.19 -13.55 -9.60
CA VAL A 15 -11.36 -12.75 -10.82
C VAL A 15 -12.37 -13.39 -11.77
N VAL A 16 -12.34 -14.71 -11.91
CA VAL A 16 -13.24 -15.46 -12.82
C VAL A 16 -14.63 -15.63 -12.20
N SER A 17 -14.70 -16.03 -10.93
CA SER A 17 -15.94 -16.43 -10.28
C SER A 17 -16.71 -15.28 -9.63
N ASN A 18 -16.01 -14.20 -9.22
CA ASN A 18 -16.60 -13.10 -8.45
C ASN A 18 -16.01 -11.72 -8.84
N PRO A 19 -16.21 -11.26 -10.09
CA PRO A 19 -15.61 -10.02 -10.59
C PRO A 19 -15.99 -8.78 -9.76
N ASP A 20 -17.22 -8.72 -9.24
CA ASP A 20 -17.69 -7.62 -8.38
C ASP A 20 -16.89 -7.50 -7.07
N LEU A 21 -16.46 -8.65 -6.52
CA LEU A 21 -15.71 -8.70 -5.27
C LEU A 21 -14.30 -8.13 -5.49
N VAL A 22 -13.69 -8.42 -6.64
CA VAL A 22 -12.39 -7.86 -7.04
C VAL A 22 -12.47 -6.36 -7.27
N ASP A 23 -13.50 -5.88 -7.96
CA ASP A 23 -13.68 -4.44 -8.21
C ASP A 23 -13.92 -3.67 -6.90
N LYS A 24 -14.67 -4.27 -5.94
CA LYS A 24 -14.79 -3.73 -4.58
C LYS A 24 -13.44 -3.68 -3.87
N LYS A 25 -12.62 -4.73 -3.93
CA LYS A 25 -11.25 -4.75 -3.34
C LYS A 25 -10.37 -3.65 -3.94
N ILE A 26 -10.39 -3.45 -5.26
CA ILE A 26 -9.64 -2.38 -5.93
C ILE A 26 -10.09 -1.00 -5.42
N LYS A 27 -11.40 -0.75 -5.36
CA LYS A 27 -11.98 0.51 -4.86
C LYS A 27 -11.65 0.76 -3.38
N GLN A 28 -11.69 -0.26 -2.54
CA GLN A 28 -11.32 -0.14 -1.12
C GLN A 28 -9.85 0.26 -0.95
N LYS A 29 -8.94 -0.35 -1.73
CA LYS A 29 -7.50 -0.05 -1.63
C LYS A 29 -7.17 1.39 -2.02
N ILE A 30 -7.79 1.94 -3.07
CA ILE A 30 -7.57 3.36 -3.43
C ILE A 30 -8.16 4.30 -2.40
N LYS A 31 -9.39 4.05 -1.91
CA LYS A 31 -9.99 4.86 -0.84
C LYS A 31 -9.14 4.88 0.43
N PHE A 32 -8.51 3.75 0.76
CA PHE A 32 -7.60 3.69 1.89
C PHE A 32 -6.35 4.54 1.67
N ALA A 33 -5.80 4.57 0.45
CA ALA A 33 -4.69 5.46 0.10
C ALA A 33 -5.10 6.94 0.14
N GLU A 34 -6.27 7.28 -0.41
CA GLU A 34 -6.86 8.64 -0.38
C GLU A 34 -7.06 9.14 1.06
N PHE A 35 -7.54 8.28 1.96
CA PHE A 35 -7.71 8.62 3.37
C PHE A 35 -6.38 9.04 4.03
N TRP A 36 -5.32 8.24 3.83
CA TRP A 36 -3.99 8.58 4.36
C TRP A 36 -3.38 9.82 3.70
N PHE A 37 -3.64 10.03 2.41
CA PHE A 37 -3.24 11.25 1.70
C PHE A 37 -3.89 12.49 2.33
N LEU A 38 -5.19 12.42 2.65
CA LEU A 38 -5.91 13.51 3.30
C LEU A 38 -5.35 13.82 4.69
N ILE A 39 -5.03 12.80 5.49
CA ILE A 39 -4.33 12.98 6.77
C ILE A 39 -2.98 13.68 6.57
N ALA A 40 -2.19 13.25 5.58
CA ALA A 40 -0.89 13.87 5.29
C ALA A 40 -1.04 15.35 4.91
N ILE A 41 -2.05 15.71 4.11
CA ILE A 41 -2.35 17.11 3.78
C ILE A 41 -2.65 17.93 5.03
N VAL A 42 -3.54 17.44 5.90
CA VAL A 42 -3.92 18.16 7.14
C VAL A 42 -2.70 18.39 8.04
N VAL A 43 -1.85 17.38 8.20
CA VAL A 43 -0.61 17.50 8.99
C VAL A 43 0.35 18.53 8.38
N ASN A 44 0.51 18.57 7.05
CA ASN A 44 1.36 19.56 6.39
C ASN A 44 0.81 20.97 6.48
N PHE A 45 -0.50 21.13 6.37
CA PHE A 45 -1.13 22.43 6.57
C PHE A 45 -0.90 22.94 8.00
N GLY A 46 -1.07 22.07 9.00
CA GLY A 46 -0.75 22.38 10.39
C GLY A 46 0.72 22.78 10.59
N LEU A 47 1.64 22.03 9.98
CA LEU A 47 3.08 22.33 10.02
C LEU A 47 3.39 23.70 9.40
N GLY A 48 2.81 24.00 8.22
CA GLY A 48 2.98 25.27 7.54
C GLY A 48 2.45 26.45 8.36
N MET A 49 1.29 26.30 9.00
CA MET A 49 0.73 27.32 9.90
C MET A 49 1.61 27.57 11.13
N LEU A 50 2.15 26.51 11.73
CA LEU A 50 3.08 26.63 12.85
C LEU A 50 4.38 27.34 12.45
N PHE A 51 4.92 27.00 11.27
CA PHE A 51 6.10 27.66 10.73
C PHE A 51 5.86 29.16 10.45
N LEU A 52 4.70 29.52 9.87
CA LEU A 52 4.37 30.92 9.59
C LEU A 52 4.16 31.76 10.86
N THR A 53 3.62 31.17 11.93
CA THR A 53 3.28 31.90 13.16
C THR A 53 4.43 31.96 14.18
N ARG A 54 5.32 30.97 14.20
CA ARG A 54 6.43 30.88 15.16
C ARG A 54 7.82 30.98 14.51
N GLY A 55 7.92 30.97 13.19
CA GLY A 55 9.19 30.99 12.48
C GLY A 55 10.11 29.84 12.92
N ALA A 56 11.42 30.11 12.92
CA ALA A 56 12.46 29.22 13.41
C ALA A 56 12.93 29.59 14.84
N GLU A 57 11.99 29.98 15.71
CA GLU A 57 12.31 30.24 17.12
C GLU A 57 13.01 29.02 17.75
N VAL A 58 14.19 29.24 18.36
CA VAL A 58 15.08 28.18 18.87
C VAL A 58 14.38 27.20 19.82
N GLY A 59 13.41 27.68 20.60
CA GLY A 59 12.62 26.84 21.51
C GLY A 59 11.68 25.85 20.82
N TRP A 60 11.30 26.08 19.56
CA TRP A 60 10.35 25.27 18.80
C TRP A 60 10.99 24.42 17.70
N ILE A 61 12.28 24.62 17.38
CA ILE A 61 12.99 23.89 16.33
C ILE A 61 12.90 22.38 16.50
N ILE A 62 13.06 21.88 17.73
CA ILE A 62 13.00 20.43 18.02
C ILE A 62 11.59 19.89 17.73
N GLY A 63 10.55 20.59 18.18
CA GLY A 63 9.16 20.19 17.94
C GLY A 63 8.79 20.22 16.45
N LEU A 64 9.17 21.28 15.74
CA LEU A 64 8.97 21.40 14.29
C LEU A 64 9.72 20.31 13.51
N SER A 65 10.92 19.94 13.95
CA SER A 65 11.70 18.87 13.32
C SER A 65 11.03 17.50 13.48
N ILE A 66 10.54 17.18 14.68
CA ILE A 66 9.80 15.92 14.93
C ILE A 66 8.53 15.86 14.07
N LEU A 67 7.75 16.95 14.02
CA LEU A 67 6.54 17.01 13.20
C LEU A 67 6.84 16.89 11.70
N THR A 68 7.97 17.46 11.25
CA THR A 68 8.44 17.32 9.87
C THR A 68 8.76 15.86 9.55
N VAL A 69 9.47 15.15 10.45
CA VAL A 69 9.77 13.72 10.28
C VAL A 69 8.48 12.89 10.23
N VAL A 70 7.52 13.15 11.11
CA VAL A 70 6.21 12.49 11.09
C VAL A 70 5.48 12.75 9.77
N SER A 71 5.49 13.98 9.27
CA SER A 71 4.92 14.36 7.98
C SER A 71 5.54 13.58 6.81
N VAL A 72 6.88 13.48 6.77
CA VAL A 72 7.60 12.71 5.76
C VAL A 72 7.23 11.23 5.83
N LEU A 73 7.14 10.65 7.03
CA LEU A 73 6.73 9.25 7.22
C LEU A 73 5.29 9.00 6.74
N LEU A 74 4.38 9.95 6.93
CA LEU A 74 3.00 9.87 6.43
C LEU A 74 2.96 9.87 4.89
N TYR A 75 3.73 10.74 4.23
CA TYR A 75 3.82 10.74 2.77
C TYR A 75 4.44 9.46 2.22
N LEU A 76 5.49 8.95 2.86
CA LEU A 76 6.05 7.65 2.52
C LEU A 76 4.99 6.56 2.65
N HIS A 77 4.24 6.52 3.76
CA HIS A 77 3.15 5.56 3.95
C HIS A 77 2.09 5.67 2.85
N CYS A 78 1.67 6.89 2.50
CA CYS A 78 0.74 7.13 1.41
C CYS A 78 1.27 6.59 0.07
N ALA A 79 2.55 6.85 -0.23
CA ALA A 79 3.19 6.32 -1.43
C ALA A 79 3.18 4.78 -1.45
N PHE A 80 3.55 4.12 -0.34
CA PHE A 80 3.46 2.66 -0.22
C PHE A 80 2.05 2.14 -0.50
N ARG A 81 1.02 2.77 0.07
CA ARG A 81 -0.39 2.38 -0.16
C ARG A 81 -0.82 2.58 -1.61
N PHE A 82 -0.43 3.69 -2.23
CA PHE A 82 -0.72 3.97 -3.63
C PHE A 82 -0.04 2.94 -4.55
N PHE A 83 1.24 2.62 -4.32
CA PHE A 83 1.93 1.58 -5.07
C PHE A 83 1.31 0.19 -4.86
N ALA A 84 0.90 -0.14 -3.63
CA ALA A 84 0.19 -1.39 -3.36
C ALA A 84 -1.11 -1.49 -4.19
N TRP A 85 -1.92 -0.43 -4.22
CA TRP A 85 -3.12 -0.36 -5.07
C TRP A 85 -2.76 -0.50 -6.57
N PHE A 86 -1.76 0.24 -7.04
CA PHE A 86 -1.34 0.23 -8.44
C PHE A 86 -0.91 -1.17 -8.89
N PHE A 87 -0.04 -1.83 -8.11
CA PHE A 87 0.43 -3.17 -8.44
C PHE A 87 -0.67 -4.22 -8.35
N TYR A 88 -1.60 -4.08 -7.42
CA TYR A 88 -2.77 -4.96 -7.33
C TYR A 88 -3.70 -4.78 -8.54
N LYS A 89 -4.04 -3.54 -8.89
CA LYS A 89 -4.83 -3.25 -10.10
C LYS A 89 -4.15 -3.81 -11.36
N LYS A 90 -2.83 -3.66 -11.45
CA LYS A 90 -2.02 -4.21 -12.55
C LYS A 90 -2.06 -5.74 -12.56
N SER A 91 -1.96 -6.42 -11.41
CA SER A 91 -2.03 -7.89 -11.36
C SER A 91 -3.40 -8.39 -11.82
N ILE A 92 -4.50 -7.77 -11.37
CA ILE A 92 -5.85 -8.14 -11.80
C ILE A 92 -6.03 -7.95 -13.31
N LYS A 93 -5.54 -6.83 -13.88
CA LYS A 93 -5.58 -6.59 -15.33
C LYS A 93 -4.87 -7.71 -16.10
N LEU A 94 -3.67 -8.09 -15.67
CA LEU A 94 -2.88 -9.15 -16.31
C LEU A 94 -3.54 -10.53 -16.19
N ILE A 95 -4.18 -10.84 -15.06
CA ILE A 95 -4.98 -12.07 -14.90
C ILE A 95 -6.14 -12.10 -15.90
N ARG A 96 -6.87 -10.97 -16.05
CA ARG A 96 -7.97 -10.87 -17.02
C ARG A 96 -7.49 -11.01 -18.47
N GLU A 97 -6.26 -10.63 -18.77
CA GLU A 97 -5.60 -10.81 -20.07
C GLU A 97 -5.00 -12.23 -20.25
N GLY A 98 -5.12 -13.11 -19.26
CA GLY A 98 -4.57 -14.47 -19.29
C GLY A 98 -3.07 -14.59 -19.05
N ASN A 99 -2.39 -13.48 -18.71
CA ASN A 99 -0.94 -13.46 -18.46
C ASN A 99 -0.60 -13.66 -16.98
N ASN A 100 -0.70 -14.91 -16.54
CA ASN A 100 -0.52 -15.28 -15.13
C ASN A 100 0.91 -15.04 -14.62
N ASP A 101 1.94 -15.22 -15.46
CA ASP A 101 3.35 -15.02 -15.06
C ASP A 101 3.65 -13.55 -14.72
N LEU A 102 3.23 -12.62 -15.58
CA LEU A 102 3.37 -11.18 -15.29
C LEU A 102 2.41 -10.74 -14.17
N GLY A 103 1.23 -11.38 -14.09
CA GLY A 103 0.28 -11.20 -13.00
C GLY A 103 0.90 -11.50 -11.63
N LEU A 104 1.56 -12.66 -11.50
CA LEU A 104 2.22 -13.11 -10.29
C LEU A 104 3.37 -12.16 -9.89
N LYS A 105 4.18 -11.71 -10.86
CA LYS A 105 5.24 -10.73 -10.60
C LYS A 105 4.67 -9.40 -10.06
N SER A 106 3.54 -8.95 -10.60
CA SER A 106 2.87 -7.73 -10.14
C SER A 106 2.24 -7.94 -8.76
N TYR A 107 1.63 -9.11 -8.51
CA TYR A 107 1.05 -9.47 -7.23
C TYR A 107 2.10 -9.55 -6.11
N LYS A 108 3.30 -10.05 -6.42
CA LYS A 108 4.45 -10.04 -5.50
C LYS A 108 4.86 -8.63 -5.10
N LYS A 109 4.89 -7.68 -6.05
CA LYS A 109 5.15 -6.27 -5.73
C LYS A 109 4.04 -5.71 -4.85
N TYR A 110 2.78 -5.99 -5.16
CA TYR A 110 1.66 -5.61 -4.30
C TYR A 110 1.85 -6.06 -2.84
N LYS A 111 2.15 -7.36 -2.61
CA LYS A 111 2.38 -7.91 -1.26
C LYS A 111 3.54 -7.23 -0.54
N PHE A 112 4.61 -6.89 -1.27
CA PHE A 112 5.72 -6.12 -0.72
C PHE A 112 5.30 -4.72 -0.27
N PHE A 113 4.62 -3.96 -1.14
CA PHE A 113 4.15 -2.60 -0.84
C PHE A 113 3.01 -2.58 0.21
N SER A 114 2.29 -3.69 0.38
CA SER A 114 1.29 -3.84 1.44
C SER A 114 1.89 -4.27 2.78
N PHE A 115 3.23 -4.41 2.89
CA PHE A 115 3.94 -4.92 4.06
C PHE A 115 3.51 -6.34 4.48
N ASP A 116 2.99 -7.14 3.56
CA ASP A 116 2.63 -8.54 3.82
C ASP A 116 3.82 -9.45 3.51
N TRP A 117 4.83 -9.39 4.37
CA TRP A 117 6.06 -10.18 4.23
C TRP A 117 5.88 -11.65 4.63
N THR A 118 4.77 -11.96 5.30
CA THR A 118 4.34 -13.34 5.60
C THR A 118 4.10 -14.14 4.34
N SER A 119 3.45 -13.53 3.34
CA SER A 119 3.22 -14.17 2.03
C SER A 119 4.52 -14.50 1.26
N LEU A 120 5.61 -13.80 1.55
CA LEU A 120 6.94 -14.04 0.93
C LEU A 120 7.71 -15.18 1.58
N LYS A 121 7.28 -15.68 2.75
CA LYS A 121 7.90 -16.84 3.38
C LYS A 121 7.52 -18.11 2.61
N LYS A 122 8.52 -18.98 2.36
CA LYS A 122 8.24 -20.32 1.84
C LYS A 122 7.37 -21.06 2.86
N HIS A 123 6.31 -21.71 2.38
CA HIS A 123 5.55 -22.63 3.19
C HIS A 123 6.49 -23.78 3.61
N LYS A 124 6.90 -23.83 4.88
CA LYS A 124 7.55 -25.00 5.45
C LYS A 124 6.45 -26.03 5.70
N SER A 125 6.24 -26.89 4.71
CA SER A 125 5.48 -28.13 4.88
C SER A 125 6.23 -29.02 5.87
N ASN A 126 5.91 -28.92 7.16
CA ASN A 126 6.21 -29.97 8.12
C ASN A 126 5.20 -31.10 7.89
N VAL A 127 5.44 -31.90 6.85
CA VAL A 127 4.84 -33.23 6.74
C VAL A 127 5.89 -34.19 7.29
N LYS A 128 5.65 -34.67 8.51
CA LYS A 128 6.26 -35.89 9.04
C LYS A 128 5.30 -37.04 8.76
#